data_AF-A0A0V1F9I4-F1
#
_entry.id   AF-A0A0V1F9I4-F1
#
_cell.length_a   1.000
_cell.length_b   1.000
_cell.length_c   1.000
_cell.angle_alpha   90.00
_cell.angle_beta   90.00
_cell.angle_gamma   90.00
#
_symmetry.space_group_name_H-M   'P 1'
#
loop_
_entity.id
_entity.type
_entity.pdbx_description
1 polymer ?
#
loop_
_entity_poly.entity_id
_entity_poly.type
_entity_poly.pdbx_seq_one_letter_code
_entity_poly.pdbx_strand_id
1 'polypeptide(L)'
;MQNQRKLEATVLSEEYNALPAEEASWLVTVEADNRACIGYLVGKRAMPTSAVDVVLSTKDCVGSTSYKKIKIRNPRKNNINPSVIKVKSVKTHPLVKGVVILKLKKPLVITSNWLPICVYQMKRMKDHCAVITSAVHKGKNMKEVKLYKPILVDSAECKKEIPDFDESTEFCVEGVPSENDNVADGYICVEDRIWQLYGLRKQQSSSSKYAVFYDVQKTGFDTVDDKDCGTAAVDDLRKYRKYGENAHVPIDAAPWMVAIYVQGKNGEFCTGMLVNGQKHKSGSREVYTMSSCVSEKTKSSDIMVSYKIGPMTYANMSVASIERFSNKPAVVLLKLKHPIMISLYARPICMIKDEYHFSTYSCELLSLTYKDGDFKAKANVYDSWEMHYKCVNEFSSKYVGSGNFCAKDLDKDINSDHTSSGRMIICGGKGNHGGRLFLAGIQHLKQGNLGTYTMM
;
A
#
# COMPACT_ATOMS: atom_id res chain seq x y z
N MET A 1 -12.73 -17.18 13.75
CA MET A 1 -14.01 -16.63 13.26
C MET A 1 -14.25 -15.33 14.02
N GLN A 2 -14.32 -14.18 13.36
CA GLN A 2 -14.46 -12.88 14.06
C GLN A 2 -15.85 -12.76 14.72
N ASN A 3 -15.91 -12.21 15.92
CA ASN A 3 -17.16 -12.01 16.68
C ASN A 3 -17.93 -10.72 16.31
N GLN A 4 -17.61 -10.07 15.18
CA GLN A 4 -18.16 -8.77 14.78
C GLN A 4 -19.43 -8.85 13.95
N ARG A 5 -20.16 -9.95 14.10
CA ARG A 5 -21.33 -10.25 13.28
C ARG A 5 -22.42 -9.19 13.39
N LYS A 6 -22.59 -8.57 14.57
CA LYS A 6 -23.58 -7.51 14.76
C LYS A 6 -23.15 -6.23 14.06
N LEU A 7 -21.91 -5.80 14.25
CA LEU A 7 -21.36 -4.63 13.56
C LEU A 7 -21.40 -4.80 12.04
N GLU A 8 -21.04 -5.97 11.53
CA GLU A 8 -21.09 -6.32 10.12
C GLU A 8 -22.53 -6.32 9.60
N ALA A 9 -23.45 -6.97 10.31
CA ALA A 9 -24.87 -6.97 9.96
C ALA A 9 -25.46 -5.56 9.95
N THR A 10 -25.10 -4.69 10.89
CA THR A 10 -25.55 -3.29 10.93
C THR A 10 -25.06 -2.49 9.71
N VAL A 11 -23.82 -2.68 9.29
CA VAL A 11 -23.30 -2.03 8.06
C VAL A 11 -23.98 -2.58 6.80
N LEU A 12 -24.28 -3.89 6.76
CA LEU A 12 -24.92 -4.54 5.62
C LEU A 12 -26.44 -4.30 5.51
N SER A 13 -27.12 -4.14 6.64
CA SER A 13 -28.59 -3.95 6.70
C SER A 13 -29.02 -2.49 6.58
N GLU A 14 -28.07 -1.56 6.66
CA GLU A 14 -28.33 -0.11 6.70
C GLU A 14 -29.24 0.33 7.87
N GLU A 15 -29.42 -0.52 8.90
CA GLU A 15 -30.17 -0.22 10.11
C GLU A 15 -29.25 0.37 11.19
N TYR A 16 -29.06 1.68 11.16
CA TYR A 16 -28.09 2.43 11.98
C TYR A 16 -28.45 2.54 13.48
N ASN A 17 -28.48 1.41 14.18
CA ASN A 17 -28.68 1.32 15.62
C ASN A 17 -27.39 1.60 16.42
N ALA A 18 -27.52 2.10 17.64
CA ALA A 18 -26.40 2.20 18.58
C ALA A 18 -25.96 0.80 19.01
N LEU A 19 -24.66 0.53 18.96
CA LEU A 19 -24.07 -0.74 19.36
C LEU A 19 -23.15 -0.56 20.58
N PRO A 20 -22.98 -1.57 21.44
CA PRO A 20 -21.95 -1.54 22.48
C PRO A 20 -20.57 -1.31 21.86
N ALA A 21 -19.75 -0.45 22.47
CA ALA A 21 -18.41 -0.14 21.96
C ALA A 21 -17.48 -1.37 21.87
N GLU A 22 -17.80 -2.43 22.59
CA GLU A 22 -17.10 -3.72 22.57
C GLU A 22 -17.18 -4.42 21.21
N GLU A 23 -18.24 -4.19 20.43
CA GLU A 23 -18.41 -4.70 19.05
C GLU A 23 -17.34 -4.11 18.11
N ALA A 24 -16.90 -2.88 18.36
CA ALA A 24 -15.82 -2.21 17.64
C ALA A 24 -14.53 -2.22 18.45
N SER A 25 -14.06 -3.41 18.84
CA SER A 25 -12.96 -3.58 19.82
C SER A 25 -11.58 -2.98 19.45
N TRP A 26 -11.39 -2.53 18.21
CA TRP A 26 -10.22 -1.74 17.78
C TRP A 26 -10.33 -0.26 18.15
N LEU A 27 -11.49 0.23 18.57
CA LEU A 27 -11.65 1.61 19.01
C LEU A 27 -11.07 1.79 20.41
N VAL A 28 -10.35 2.90 20.57
CA VAL A 28 -9.80 3.35 21.85
C VAL A 28 -10.11 4.82 22.04
N THR A 29 -10.16 5.27 23.29
CA THR A 29 -10.22 6.70 23.59
C THR A 29 -8.80 7.25 23.69
N VAL A 30 -8.51 8.31 22.94
CA VAL A 30 -7.26 9.06 23.01
C VAL A 30 -7.52 10.32 23.82
N GLU A 31 -6.86 10.45 24.96
CA GLU A 31 -6.93 11.65 25.80
C GLU A 31 -5.66 12.48 25.61
N ALA A 32 -5.83 13.73 25.19
CA ALA A 32 -4.75 14.68 24.94
C ALA A 32 -5.12 16.05 25.53
N ASP A 33 -4.37 16.50 26.54
CA ASP A 33 -4.63 17.72 27.32
C ASP A 33 -6.12 17.86 27.72
N ASN A 34 -6.88 18.76 27.10
CA ASN A 34 -8.30 19.02 27.41
C ASN A 34 -9.29 18.33 26.46
N ARG A 35 -8.82 17.49 25.54
CA ARG A 35 -9.64 16.80 24.54
C ARG A 35 -9.63 15.29 24.75
N ALA A 36 -10.73 14.66 24.34
CA ALA A 36 -10.83 13.23 24.15
C ALA A 36 -11.38 12.99 22.74
N CYS A 37 -10.80 12.04 22.02
CA CYS A 37 -11.25 11.66 20.69
C CYS A 37 -11.18 10.13 20.52
N ILE A 38 -11.65 9.67 19.37
CA ILE A 38 -11.52 8.27 18.97
C ILE A 38 -10.11 8.01 18.40
N GLY A 39 -9.58 6.83 18.69
CA GLY A 39 -8.40 6.27 18.05
C GLY A 39 -8.64 4.83 17.63
N TYR A 40 -7.83 4.37 16.69
CA TYR A 40 -8.00 3.08 16.02
C TYR A 40 -6.75 2.23 16.20
N LEU A 41 -6.90 1.07 16.84
CA LEU A 41 -5.86 0.05 16.94
C LEU A 41 -5.66 -0.60 15.58
N VAL A 42 -4.54 -0.27 14.94
CA VAL A 42 -4.21 -0.76 13.61
C VAL A 42 -3.22 -1.91 13.69
N GLY A 43 -3.51 -2.99 12.97
CA GLY A 43 -2.64 -4.17 12.89
C GLY A 43 -2.18 -4.50 11.49
N LYS A 44 -1.35 -5.55 11.41
CA LYS A 44 -0.79 -6.06 10.16
C LYS A 44 -1.69 -7.14 9.57
N ARG A 45 -1.85 -7.13 8.25
CA ARG A 45 -2.57 -8.18 7.51
C ARG A 45 -1.81 -9.52 7.48
N ALA A 46 -0.50 -9.48 7.26
CA ALA A 46 0.33 -10.67 6.98
C ALA A 46 0.49 -11.65 8.17
N MET A 47 0.16 -11.23 9.39
CA MET A 47 0.05 -12.11 10.54
C MET A 47 -0.99 -11.51 11.50
N PRO A 48 -2.02 -12.26 11.94
CA PRO A 48 -2.84 -11.86 13.08
C PRO A 48 -1.94 -11.85 14.31
N THR A 49 -1.22 -10.75 14.47
CA THR A 49 -0.34 -10.54 15.61
C THR A 49 -1.26 -10.43 16.81
N SER A 50 -1.04 -11.29 17.79
CA SER A 50 -1.77 -11.27 19.06
C SER A 50 -1.47 -10.01 19.87
N ALA A 51 -0.74 -9.03 19.32
CA ALA A 51 -0.41 -7.78 19.98
C ALA A 51 -0.35 -6.61 18.98
N VAL A 52 -0.96 -5.48 19.35
CA VAL A 52 -0.98 -4.23 18.58
C VAL A 52 -0.36 -3.11 19.38
N ASP A 53 0.51 -2.33 18.76
CA ASP A 53 1.23 -1.23 19.42
C ASP A 53 1.11 0.10 18.68
N VAL A 54 0.23 0.20 17.70
CA VAL A 54 -0.06 1.42 16.94
C VAL A 54 -1.51 1.82 17.10
N VAL A 55 -1.73 3.09 17.42
CA VAL A 55 -3.04 3.74 17.35
C VAL A 55 -2.98 4.88 16.35
N LEU A 56 -3.93 4.92 15.42
CA LEU A 56 -4.14 6.07 14.55
C LEU A 56 -5.20 6.99 15.14
N SER A 57 -4.97 8.29 15.01
CA SER A 57 -5.92 9.36 15.33
C SER A 57 -5.54 10.61 14.51
N THR A 58 -6.17 11.74 14.77
CA THR A 58 -5.87 12.99 14.05
C THR A 58 -4.96 13.92 14.86
N LYS A 59 -4.23 14.76 14.13
CA LYS A 59 -3.46 15.87 14.70
C LYS A 59 -4.38 16.86 15.39
N ASP A 60 -5.60 17.05 14.90
CA ASP A 60 -6.60 17.93 15.51
C ASP A 60 -7.01 17.47 16.91
N CYS A 61 -7.02 16.15 17.14
CA CYS A 61 -7.26 15.60 18.47
C CYS A 61 -6.07 15.81 19.40
N VAL A 62 -4.87 15.43 18.97
CA VAL A 62 -3.68 15.41 19.84
C VAL A 62 -3.09 16.81 20.04
N GLY A 63 -3.22 17.68 19.04
CA GLY A 63 -2.66 19.02 19.02
C GLY A 63 -1.14 19.03 19.26
N SER A 64 -0.69 19.93 20.13
CA SER A 64 0.69 20.05 20.59
C SER A 64 0.97 19.27 21.88
N THR A 65 0.03 18.41 22.31
CA THR A 65 0.15 17.64 23.57
C THR A 65 1.42 16.78 23.56
N SER A 66 2.24 16.91 24.60
CA SER A 66 3.41 16.05 24.77
C SER A 66 2.99 14.58 24.86
N TYR A 67 3.68 13.69 24.14
CA TYR A 67 3.39 12.25 24.14
C TYR A 67 3.33 11.62 25.56
N LYS A 68 4.07 12.19 26.52
CA LYS A 68 4.07 11.74 27.93
C LYS A 68 2.74 11.97 28.64
N LYS A 69 1.96 12.95 28.18
CA LYS A 69 0.65 13.33 28.72
C LYS A 69 -0.52 12.62 28.02
N ILE A 70 -0.28 12.04 26.84
CA ILE A 70 -1.31 11.32 26.09
C ILE A 70 -1.60 9.98 26.76
N LYS A 71 -2.90 9.70 26.95
CA LYS A 71 -3.39 8.45 27.54
C LYS A 71 -4.31 7.75 26.56
N ILE A 72 -4.12 6.45 26.40
CA ILE A 72 -5.00 5.60 25.60
C ILE A 72 -5.83 4.75 26.56
N ARG A 73 -7.15 4.76 26.41
CA ARG A 73 -8.07 3.89 27.16
C ARG A 73 -8.68 2.86 26.23
N ASN A 74 -8.62 1.60 26.65
CA ASN A 74 -9.24 0.50 25.93
C ASN A 74 -10.59 0.18 26.59
N PRO A 75 -11.70 0.15 25.83
CA PRO A 75 -13.03 -0.12 26.36
C PRO A 75 -13.16 -1.49 27.07
N ARG A 76 -12.27 -2.45 26.82
CA ARG A 76 -12.32 -3.80 27.41
C ARG A 76 -11.98 -3.91 28.90
N LYS A 77 -11.23 -2.99 29.48
CA LYS A 77 -10.79 -3.14 30.87
C LYS A 77 -11.78 -2.42 31.79
N ASN A 78 -12.56 -3.22 32.54
CA ASN A 78 -13.54 -2.87 33.57
C ASN A 78 -14.04 -1.41 33.54
N ASN A 79 -15.34 -1.24 33.36
CA ASN A 79 -16.06 0.05 33.41
C ASN A 79 -15.81 0.89 34.68
N ILE A 80 -15.20 0.30 35.71
CA ILE A 80 -14.89 0.90 37.00
C ILE A 80 -13.46 1.51 37.03
N ASN A 81 -12.50 1.01 36.25
CA ASN A 81 -11.13 1.56 36.16
C ASN A 81 -10.42 1.14 34.86
N PRO A 82 -10.47 1.97 33.79
CA PRO A 82 -9.82 1.63 32.54
C PRO A 82 -8.31 1.60 32.68
N SER A 83 -7.65 0.54 32.21
CA SER A 83 -6.19 0.55 32.17
C SER A 83 -5.70 1.59 31.17
N VAL A 84 -5.00 2.59 31.68
CA VAL A 84 -4.35 3.62 30.86
C VAL A 84 -3.08 3.05 30.23
N ILE A 85 -3.04 3.03 28.90
CA ILE A 85 -1.83 2.69 28.15
C ILE A 85 -1.10 3.99 27.82
N LYS A 86 0.20 4.03 28.16
CA LYS A 86 1.06 5.18 27.88
C LYS A 86 1.58 5.12 26.44
N VAL A 87 1.75 6.29 25.85
CA VAL A 87 2.35 6.46 24.52
C VAL A 87 3.88 6.56 24.64
N LYS A 88 4.60 5.89 23.76
CA LYS A 88 6.07 5.94 23.61
C LYS A 88 6.51 7.12 22.75
N SER A 89 5.79 7.37 21.66
CA SER A 89 6.07 8.46 20.71
C SER A 89 4.83 8.81 19.90
N VAL A 90 4.75 10.06 19.48
CA VAL A 90 3.81 10.54 18.45
C VAL A 90 4.60 10.93 17.22
N LYS A 91 4.14 10.52 16.05
CA LYS A 91 4.66 10.99 14.77
C LYS A 91 3.49 11.46 13.90
N THR A 92 3.63 12.63 13.28
CA THR A 92 2.72 13.03 12.20
C THR A 92 3.02 12.20 10.97
N HIS A 93 1.96 11.78 10.26
CA HIS A 93 2.13 11.05 9.02
C HIS A 93 2.77 11.94 7.94
N PRO A 94 3.77 11.46 7.18
CA PRO A 94 4.54 12.30 6.26
C PRO A 94 3.74 12.86 5.08
N LEU A 95 2.78 12.09 4.56
CA LEU A 95 1.91 12.51 3.45
C LEU A 95 0.68 13.26 3.97
N VAL A 96 -0.22 12.55 4.65
CA VAL A 96 -1.42 13.14 5.26
C VAL A 96 -1.11 13.73 6.63
N LYS A 97 -0.62 14.98 6.67
CA LYS A 97 -0.15 15.66 7.92
C LYS A 97 -1.23 15.79 9.01
N GLY A 98 -2.50 15.63 8.66
CA GLY A 98 -3.63 15.57 9.58
C GLY A 98 -3.72 14.27 10.40
N VAL A 99 -3.03 13.20 9.99
CA VAL A 99 -3.04 11.90 10.69
C VAL A 99 -1.82 11.78 11.60
N VAL A 100 -2.01 11.24 12.81
CA VAL A 100 -0.95 10.96 13.77
C VAL A 100 -0.86 9.47 14.13
N ILE A 101 0.38 9.02 14.27
CA ILE A 101 0.76 7.67 14.67
C ILE A 101 1.18 7.70 16.13
N LEU A 102 0.39 7.07 16.98
CA LEU A 102 0.66 6.92 18.40
C LEU A 102 1.26 5.53 18.63
N LYS A 103 2.57 5.47 18.90
CA LYS A 103 3.24 4.20 19.25
C LYS A 103 3.05 3.94 20.74
N LEU A 104 2.45 2.80 21.10
CA LEU A 104 2.22 2.42 22.49
C LEU A 104 3.53 2.01 23.19
N LYS A 105 3.65 2.31 24.49
CA LYS A 105 4.81 1.89 25.29
C LYS A 105 4.83 0.38 25.55
N LYS A 106 3.65 -0.23 25.64
CA LYS A 106 3.47 -1.68 25.73
C LYS A 106 2.43 -2.09 24.67
N PRO A 107 2.73 -3.10 23.83
CA PRO A 107 1.74 -3.66 22.93
C PRO A 107 0.51 -4.15 23.69
N LEU A 108 -0.67 -3.90 23.13
CA LEU A 108 -1.94 -4.42 23.61
C LEU A 108 -2.18 -5.81 23.02
N VAL A 109 -2.31 -6.81 23.88
CA VAL A 109 -2.62 -8.17 23.44
C VAL A 109 -4.06 -8.25 22.96
N ILE A 110 -4.27 -8.66 21.70
CA ILE A 110 -5.59 -8.92 21.11
C ILE A 110 -5.80 -10.44 21.12
N THR A 111 -6.88 -10.87 21.77
CA THR A 111 -7.32 -12.26 21.87
C THR A 111 -7.86 -12.78 20.53
N SER A 112 -7.72 -14.09 20.26
CA SER A 112 -8.06 -14.81 19.00
C SER A 112 -9.43 -14.53 18.36
N ASN A 113 -10.40 -13.98 19.09
CA ASN A 113 -11.76 -13.78 18.60
C ASN A 113 -11.96 -12.42 17.89
N TRP A 114 -10.93 -11.58 17.83
CA TRP A 114 -10.98 -10.21 17.33
C TRP A 114 -9.69 -9.86 16.60
N LEU A 115 -9.80 -9.07 15.53
CA LEU A 115 -8.66 -8.58 14.78
C LEU A 115 -8.65 -7.05 14.81
N PRO A 116 -7.48 -6.41 14.81
CA PRO A 116 -7.39 -4.97 14.68
C PRO A 116 -7.90 -4.50 13.31
N ILE A 117 -8.26 -3.21 13.22
CA ILE A 117 -8.69 -2.64 11.95
C ILE A 117 -7.48 -2.54 11.01
N CYS A 118 -7.70 -2.91 9.75
CA CYS A 118 -6.71 -2.73 8.69
C CYS A 118 -6.84 -1.30 8.14
N VAL A 119 -5.80 -0.79 7.52
CA VAL A 119 -5.89 0.51 6.83
C VAL A 119 -6.03 0.30 5.32
N TYR A 120 -6.07 -0.96 4.85
CA TYR A 120 -6.10 -1.21 3.41
C TYR A 120 -6.61 -2.59 2.96
N GLN A 121 -7.55 -2.56 2.02
CA GLN A 121 -7.77 -3.56 0.98
C GLN A 121 -8.25 -2.81 -0.28
N MET A 122 -7.69 -3.18 -1.44
CA MET A 122 -7.81 -2.44 -2.69
C MET A 122 -9.10 -2.63 -3.47
N LYS A 123 -10.15 -3.22 -2.90
CA LYS A 123 -11.42 -3.25 -3.63
C LYS A 123 -12.14 -1.96 -3.28
N ARG A 124 -12.33 -1.13 -4.31
CA ARG A 124 -13.22 0.04 -4.28
C ARG A 124 -14.71 -0.38 -4.23
N MET A 125 -15.04 -1.51 -3.60
CA MET A 125 -16.43 -1.84 -3.31
C MET A 125 -16.82 -0.99 -2.10
N LYS A 126 -17.51 0.12 -2.41
CA LYS A 126 -17.95 1.13 -1.43
C LYS A 126 -19.31 0.79 -0.82
N ASP A 127 -19.86 -0.38 -1.18
CA ASP A 127 -21.23 -0.76 -0.88
C ASP A 127 -21.44 -1.14 0.60
N HIS A 128 -20.35 -1.31 1.36
CA HIS A 128 -20.37 -1.75 2.76
C HIS A 128 -19.52 -0.86 3.65
N CYS A 129 -19.78 0.45 3.60
CA CYS A 129 -19.06 1.46 4.37
C CYS A 129 -20.00 2.24 5.30
N ALA A 130 -19.48 2.66 6.45
CA ALA A 130 -20.19 3.46 7.44
C ALA A 130 -19.25 4.45 8.12
N VAL A 131 -19.81 5.55 8.63
CA VAL A 131 -19.09 6.44 9.56
C VAL A 131 -19.41 6.03 10.97
N ILE A 132 -18.38 5.63 11.73
CA ILE A 132 -18.49 5.28 13.14
C ILE A 132 -18.19 6.49 14.02
N THR A 133 -19.10 6.76 14.95
CA THR A 133 -19.01 7.88 15.89
C THR A 133 -19.26 7.37 17.31
N SER A 134 -18.73 8.07 18.30
CA SER A 134 -18.95 7.74 19.72
C SER A 134 -18.77 8.98 20.58
N ALA A 135 -19.60 9.11 21.63
CA ALA A 135 -19.40 10.12 22.64
C ALA A 135 -18.16 9.78 23.48
N VAL A 136 -17.14 10.63 23.41
CA VAL A 136 -15.85 10.45 24.07
C VAL A 136 -15.63 11.51 25.15
N HIS A 137 -15.32 11.05 26.36
CA HIS A 137 -15.09 11.93 27.50
C HIS A 137 -13.82 11.53 28.23
N LYS A 138 -13.05 12.54 28.63
CA LYS A 138 -11.85 12.34 29.44
C LYS A 138 -12.20 11.61 30.74
N GLY A 139 -11.41 10.62 31.09
CA GLY A 139 -11.60 9.77 32.26
C GLY A 139 -12.53 8.58 32.06
N LYS A 140 -13.33 8.55 30.98
CA LYS A 140 -14.39 7.56 30.77
C LYS A 140 -14.08 6.65 29.57
N ASN A 141 -14.56 5.41 29.61
CA ASN A 141 -14.57 4.54 28.44
C ASN A 141 -15.75 4.91 27.52
N MET A 142 -15.56 4.70 26.22
CA MET A 142 -16.68 4.64 25.27
C MET A 142 -17.63 3.51 25.67
N LYS A 143 -18.93 3.80 25.70
CA LYS A 143 -19.97 2.83 26.03
C LYS A 143 -20.66 2.30 24.79
N GLU A 144 -20.95 3.19 23.85
CA GLU A 144 -21.68 2.89 22.62
C GLU A 144 -21.01 3.52 21.41
N VAL A 145 -21.28 2.96 20.25
CA VAL A 145 -20.91 3.48 18.92
C VAL A 145 -22.17 3.61 18.08
N LYS A 146 -22.23 4.68 17.29
CA LYS A 146 -23.30 4.92 16.32
C LYS A 146 -22.69 4.89 14.92
N LEU A 147 -23.40 4.26 14.00
CA LEU A 147 -23.02 4.19 12.59
C LEU A 147 -23.92 5.12 11.79
N TYR A 148 -23.39 5.70 10.72
CA TYR A 148 -24.16 6.49 9.75
C TYR A 148 -23.79 6.04 8.34
N LYS A 149 -24.76 6.07 7.41
CA LYS A 149 -24.48 5.85 5.98
C LYS A 149 -23.82 7.10 5.40
N PRO A 150 -22.56 7.05 4.98
CA PRO A 150 -21.97 8.16 4.27
C PRO A 150 -22.36 8.12 2.79
N ILE A 151 -22.62 9.28 2.21
CA ILE A 151 -22.64 9.48 0.76
C ILE A 151 -21.35 10.19 0.40
N LEU A 152 -20.48 9.56 -0.40
CA LEU A 152 -19.25 10.21 -0.86
C LEU A 152 -19.58 11.35 -1.82
N VAL A 153 -18.95 12.50 -1.59
CA VAL A 153 -19.18 13.74 -2.35
C VAL A 153 -18.00 13.98 -3.28
N ASP A 154 -18.27 14.54 -4.46
CA ASP A 154 -17.22 14.90 -5.40
C ASP A 154 -16.28 15.96 -4.83
N SER A 155 -14.98 15.84 -5.11
CA SER A 155 -13.96 16.75 -4.57
C SER A 155 -14.17 18.20 -5.02
N ALA A 156 -14.70 18.44 -6.23
CA ALA A 156 -15.01 19.78 -6.69
C ALA A 156 -16.18 20.39 -5.92
N GLU A 157 -17.13 19.59 -5.46
CA GLU A 157 -18.25 20.05 -4.64
C GLU A 157 -17.81 20.34 -3.20
N CYS A 158 -17.01 19.44 -2.61
CA CYS A 158 -16.32 19.69 -1.34
C CYS A 158 -15.61 21.04 -1.31
N LYS A 159 -14.81 21.31 -2.35
CA LYS A 159 -13.97 22.51 -2.45
C LYS A 159 -14.77 23.81 -2.56
N LYS A 160 -16.00 23.76 -3.06
CA LYS A 160 -16.89 24.93 -3.13
C LYS A 160 -17.37 25.37 -1.74
N GLU A 161 -17.71 24.41 -0.88
CA GLU A 161 -18.19 24.71 0.47
C GLU A 161 -17.06 24.85 1.50
N ILE A 162 -15.90 24.21 1.24
CA ILE A 162 -14.80 24.10 2.19
C ILE A 162 -13.52 24.61 1.52
N PRO A 163 -13.21 25.92 1.67
CA PRO A 163 -12.10 26.54 0.96
C PRO A 163 -10.71 25.97 1.27
N ASP A 164 -10.52 25.38 2.46
CA ASP A 164 -9.27 24.75 2.91
C ASP A 164 -9.19 23.24 2.60
N PHE A 165 -10.10 22.72 1.77
CA PHE A 165 -10.13 21.31 1.38
C PHE A 165 -8.95 20.95 0.48
N ASP A 166 -8.19 19.92 0.87
CA ASP A 166 -7.07 19.37 0.11
C ASP A 166 -7.45 18.04 -0.54
N GLU A 167 -7.89 18.07 -1.79
CA GLU A 167 -8.26 16.87 -2.58
C GLU A 167 -7.13 15.83 -2.70
N SER A 168 -5.87 16.22 -2.47
CA SER A 168 -4.74 15.29 -2.50
C SER A 168 -4.65 14.43 -1.24
N THR A 169 -5.20 14.88 -0.10
CA THR A 169 -5.09 14.17 1.19
C THR A 169 -6.41 14.04 1.95
N GLU A 170 -7.52 14.57 1.42
CA GLU A 170 -8.82 14.63 2.06
C GLU A 170 -9.94 14.16 1.11
N PHE A 171 -11.08 13.77 1.69
CA PHE A 171 -12.35 13.54 1.00
C PHE A 171 -13.51 13.98 1.88
N CYS A 172 -14.72 14.18 1.33
CA CYS A 172 -15.90 14.50 2.14
C CYS A 172 -17.07 13.57 1.88
N VAL A 173 -17.97 13.57 2.85
CA VAL A 173 -19.21 12.80 2.84
C VAL A 173 -20.38 13.64 3.30
N GLU A 174 -21.57 13.30 2.81
CA GLU A 174 -22.87 13.75 3.29
C GLU A 174 -23.54 12.65 4.13
N GLY A 175 -24.56 12.99 4.91
CA GLY A 175 -25.34 12.03 5.71
C GLY A 175 -24.82 11.78 7.13
N VAL A 176 -23.81 12.52 7.57
CA VAL A 176 -23.27 12.46 8.94
C VAL A 176 -23.67 13.74 9.69
N PRO A 177 -24.19 13.66 10.93
CA PRO A 177 -24.58 14.84 11.69
C PRO A 177 -23.41 15.81 11.90
N SER A 178 -23.66 17.09 11.59
CA SER A 178 -22.73 18.20 11.85
C SER A 178 -22.64 18.57 13.33
N GLU A 179 -23.67 18.25 14.13
CA GLU A 179 -23.78 18.61 15.57
C GLU A 179 -22.85 17.83 16.50
N ASN A 180 -22.04 16.90 15.97
CA ASN A 180 -21.01 16.23 16.77
C ASN A 180 -19.67 16.94 16.54
N ASP A 181 -19.20 17.68 17.55
CA ASP A 181 -17.82 18.20 17.67
C ASP A 181 -16.74 17.08 17.72
N ASN A 182 -17.12 15.85 17.38
CA ASN A 182 -16.25 14.69 17.44
C ASN A 182 -15.20 14.76 16.33
N VAL A 183 -13.96 14.85 16.77
CA VAL A 183 -12.78 14.76 15.93
C VAL A 183 -12.35 13.29 15.86
N ALA A 184 -11.82 12.87 14.70
CA ALA A 184 -11.34 11.51 14.46
C ALA A 184 -12.43 10.41 14.42
N ASP A 185 -13.70 10.76 14.14
CA ASP A 185 -14.70 9.77 13.69
C ASP A 185 -14.16 9.00 12.48
N GLY A 186 -14.54 7.73 12.36
CA GLY A 186 -13.89 6.81 11.43
C GLY A 186 -14.78 6.51 10.25
N TYR A 187 -14.30 6.75 9.03
CA TYR A 187 -14.92 6.14 7.85
C TYR A 187 -14.38 4.72 7.74
N ILE A 188 -15.23 3.73 7.96
CA ILE A 188 -14.86 2.31 7.97
C ILE A 188 -15.61 1.54 6.90
N CYS A 189 -14.96 0.55 6.30
CA CYS A 189 -15.58 -0.39 5.37
C CYS A 189 -15.31 -1.83 5.82
N VAL A 190 -16.18 -2.74 5.43
CA VAL A 190 -15.98 -4.18 5.62
C VAL A 190 -15.94 -4.88 4.27
N GLU A 191 -14.93 -5.71 4.09
CA GLU A 191 -14.76 -6.49 2.88
C GLU A 191 -14.13 -7.84 3.18
N ASP A 192 -14.70 -8.92 2.66
CA ASP A 192 -14.25 -10.29 2.95
C ASP A 192 -14.08 -10.55 4.47
N ARG A 193 -14.94 -9.91 5.29
CA ARG A 193 -14.90 -9.91 6.77
C ARG A 193 -13.65 -9.26 7.37
N ILE A 194 -13.03 -8.33 6.66
CA ILE A 194 -11.90 -7.53 7.14
C ILE A 194 -12.35 -6.08 7.22
N TRP A 195 -12.24 -5.52 8.43
CA TRP A 195 -12.54 -4.12 8.69
C TRP A 195 -11.39 -3.23 8.26
N GLN A 196 -11.74 -2.12 7.61
CA GLN A 196 -10.79 -1.19 7.02
C GLN A 196 -11.09 0.24 7.43
N LEU A 197 -10.07 0.98 7.82
CA LEU A 197 -10.13 2.40 8.13
C LEU A 197 -9.75 3.20 6.88
N TYR A 198 -10.71 3.91 6.29
CA TYR A 198 -10.50 4.71 5.08
C TYR A 198 -10.22 6.18 5.41
N GLY A 199 -10.85 6.69 6.47
CA GLY A 199 -10.84 8.11 6.77
C GLY A 199 -10.89 8.40 8.26
N LEU A 200 -10.30 9.52 8.66
CA LEU A 200 -10.44 10.09 10.01
C LEU A 200 -11.00 11.50 9.91
N ARG A 201 -12.12 11.78 10.58
CA ARG A 201 -12.82 13.06 10.52
C ARG A 201 -11.91 14.21 10.98
N LYS A 202 -11.75 15.18 10.10
CA LYS A 202 -11.03 16.43 10.31
C LYS A 202 -11.86 17.37 11.18
N GLN A 203 -11.20 18.14 12.05
CA GLN A 203 -11.87 19.23 12.75
C GLN A 203 -12.17 20.35 11.74
N GLN A 204 -13.45 20.68 11.55
CA GLN A 204 -13.88 21.76 10.66
C GLN A 204 -14.18 23.04 11.46
N SER A 205 -13.86 24.19 10.88
CA SER A 205 -14.15 25.51 11.45
C SER A 205 -15.47 26.11 10.98
N SER A 206 -16.04 25.61 9.88
CA SER A 206 -17.28 26.09 9.27
C SER A 206 -18.42 25.08 9.44
N SER A 207 -19.64 25.59 9.56
CA SER A 207 -20.86 24.79 9.47
C SER A 207 -21.13 24.42 8.01
N SER A 208 -20.48 23.38 7.50
CA SER A 208 -20.84 22.74 6.23
C SER A 208 -21.75 21.55 6.48
N LYS A 209 -22.60 21.23 5.50
CA LYS A 209 -23.35 19.97 5.50
C LYS A 209 -22.47 18.75 5.22
N TYR A 210 -21.25 18.98 4.71
CA TYR A 210 -20.27 17.93 4.42
C TYR A 210 -19.28 17.74 5.56
N ALA A 211 -19.08 16.49 5.97
CA ALA A 211 -18.03 16.11 6.89
C ALA A 211 -16.76 15.75 6.11
N VAL A 212 -15.63 16.38 6.44
CA VAL A 212 -14.32 16.12 5.81
C VAL A 212 -13.54 15.08 6.61
N PHE A 213 -12.88 14.19 5.88
CA PHE A 213 -12.03 13.14 6.41
C PHE A 213 -10.64 13.25 5.81
N TYR A 214 -9.62 13.11 6.66
CA TYR A 214 -8.27 12.81 6.20
C TYR A 214 -8.26 11.42 5.58
N ASP A 215 -7.81 11.34 4.32
CA ASP A 215 -7.80 10.12 3.52
C ASP A 215 -6.69 9.17 3.99
N VAL A 216 -7.05 8.30 4.95
CA VAL A 216 -6.12 7.31 5.48
C VAL A 216 -5.77 6.28 4.39
N GLN A 217 -6.62 6.03 3.39
CA GLN A 217 -6.23 5.11 2.31
C GLN A 217 -5.00 5.62 1.55
N LYS A 218 -4.92 6.93 1.31
CA LYS A 218 -3.76 7.55 0.66
C LYS A 218 -2.47 7.48 1.49
N THR A 219 -2.56 7.13 2.76
CA THR A 219 -1.37 6.92 3.60
C THR A 219 -0.73 5.55 3.35
N GLY A 220 -1.54 4.56 2.95
CA GLY A 220 -1.19 3.14 2.88
C GLY A 220 -0.36 2.61 4.03
N PHE A 221 -0.92 2.73 5.24
CA PHE A 221 -0.51 1.94 6.41
C PHE A 221 -0.72 0.45 6.17
N ASP A 222 0.09 -0.14 5.32
CA ASP A 222 0.57 -1.49 5.57
C ASP A 222 1.96 -1.38 6.17
N THR A 223 1.92 -1.33 7.51
CA THR A 223 3.01 -1.60 8.46
C THR A 223 4.00 -0.48 8.76
N VAL A 224 3.99 -0.07 10.03
CA VAL A 224 5.04 0.68 10.75
C VAL A 224 6.28 -0.22 10.95
N ASP A 225 6.72 -0.90 9.91
CA ASP A 225 8.03 -1.53 9.85
C ASP A 225 8.66 -1.20 8.49
N ASP A 226 9.63 -0.29 8.51
CA ASP A 226 10.55 0.02 7.39
C ASP A 226 11.41 -1.20 6.96
N LYS A 227 11.05 -2.40 7.41
CA LYS A 227 11.88 -3.62 7.37
C LYS A 227 11.41 -4.63 6.33
N ASP A 228 10.18 -4.51 5.82
CA ASP A 228 9.57 -5.56 5.01
C ASP A 228 9.48 -5.16 3.53
N CYS A 229 10.16 -5.93 2.68
CA CYS A 229 10.08 -5.85 1.22
C CYS A 229 8.96 -6.75 0.68
N GLY A 230 8.62 -6.59 -0.60
CA GLY A 230 7.79 -7.55 -1.33
C GLY A 230 6.32 -7.58 -0.92
N THR A 231 5.88 -6.67 -0.07
CA THR A 231 4.46 -6.52 0.26
C THR A 231 3.80 -5.74 -0.88
N ALA A 232 3.06 -6.40 -1.76
CA ALA A 232 2.19 -5.67 -2.69
C ALA A 232 1.19 -4.84 -1.88
N ALA A 233 0.72 -3.71 -2.44
CA ALA A 233 -0.42 -3.02 -1.85
C ALA A 233 -1.70 -3.88 -1.95
N VAL A 234 -1.71 -4.88 -2.83
CA VAL A 234 -2.79 -5.83 -3.03
C VAL A 234 -2.35 -7.23 -2.63
N ASP A 235 -3.21 -7.99 -1.95
CA ASP A 235 -2.92 -9.36 -1.50
C ASP A 235 -2.60 -10.35 -2.62
N ASP A 236 -3.17 -10.13 -3.80
CA ASP A 236 -2.99 -10.98 -4.95
C ASP A 236 -3.20 -10.16 -6.23
N LEU A 237 -2.13 -9.93 -6.98
CA LEU A 237 -2.19 -9.31 -8.30
C LEU A 237 -3.12 -10.10 -9.25
N ARG A 238 -3.28 -11.41 -9.05
CA ARG A 238 -4.14 -12.29 -9.87
C ARG A 238 -5.63 -12.12 -9.58
N LYS A 239 -6.02 -11.73 -8.35
CA LYS A 239 -7.44 -11.51 -8.03
C LYS A 239 -8.05 -10.33 -8.81
N TYR A 240 -7.21 -9.43 -9.33
CA TYR A 240 -7.64 -8.32 -10.19
C TYR A 240 -7.77 -8.72 -11.66
N ARG A 241 -7.25 -9.89 -12.02
CA ARG A 241 -7.34 -10.44 -13.37
C ARG A 241 -8.70 -11.10 -13.54
N LYS A 242 -9.66 -10.34 -14.08
CA LYS A 242 -10.75 -10.97 -14.84
C LYS A 242 -10.17 -11.40 -16.19
N TYR A 243 -10.01 -12.71 -16.38
CA TYR A 243 -9.51 -13.29 -17.63
C TYR A 243 -10.33 -12.75 -18.81
N GLY A 244 -9.65 -12.10 -19.77
CA GLY A 244 -10.28 -11.51 -20.96
C GLY A 244 -10.79 -10.07 -20.83
N GLU A 245 -10.90 -9.49 -19.61
CA GLU A 245 -11.44 -8.14 -19.40
C GLU A 245 -10.40 -7.10 -18.95
N ASN A 246 -9.52 -7.42 -17.99
CA ASN A 246 -8.55 -6.46 -17.42
C ASN A 246 -7.16 -7.09 -17.23
N ALA A 247 -6.25 -6.87 -18.20
CA ALA A 247 -4.83 -7.28 -18.10
C ALA A 247 -3.94 -6.28 -17.33
N HIS A 248 -4.52 -5.15 -16.89
CA HIS A 248 -3.83 -4.04 -16.26
C HIS A 248 -4.33 -3.87 -14.84
N VAL A 249 -3.41 -3.79 -13.89
CA VAL A 249 -3.70 -3.38 -12.52
C VAL A 249 -3.16 -1.97 -12.28
N PRO A 250 -3.77 -1.18 -11.39
CA PRO A 250 -3.19 0.10 -10.97
C PRO A 250 -1.75 -0.12 -10.52
N ILE A 251 -0.83 0.76 -10.91
CA ILE A 251 0.59 0.65 -10.51
C ILE A 251 0.75 0.59 -8.99
N ASP A 252 -0.17 1.19 -8.23
CA ASP A 252 -0.23 1.15 -6.77
C ASP A 252 -0.26 -0.28 -6.24
N ALA A 253 -0.80 -1.23 -7.01
CA ALA A 253 -0.81 -2.65 -6.67
C ALA A 253 0.60 -3.27 -6.66
N ALA A 254 1.51 -2.72 -7.46
CA ALA A 254 2.90 -3.14 -7.59
C ALA A 254 3.85 -1.96 -7.28
N PRO A 255 3.92 -1.52 -6.01
CA PRO A 255 4.56 -0.25 -5.62
C PRO A 255 6.10 -0.25 -5.72
N TRP A 256 6.71 -1.36 -6.16
CA TRP A 256 8.12 -1.42 -6.55
C TRP A 256 8.35 -1.00 -8.00
N MET A 257 7.31 -0.99 -8.83
CA MET A 257 7.44 -0.67 -10.25
C MET A 257 7.77 0.81 -10.43
N VAL A 258 8.82 1.09 -11.20
CA VAL A 258 9.24 2.46 -11.53
C VAL A 258 9.50 2.60 -13.02
N ALA A 259 9.18 3.76 -13.57
CA ALA A 259 9.47 4.08 -14.97
C ALA A 259 10.85 4.75 -15.05
N ILE A 260 11.70 4.29 -15.96
CA ILE A 260 13.07 4.80 -16.12
C ILE A 260 13.16 5.51 -17.47
N TYR A 261 13.41 6.80 -17.44
CA TYR A 261 13.65 7.60 -18.63
C TYR A 261 15.14 7.72 -18.89
N VAL A 262 15.55 7.51 -20.13
CA VAL A 262 16.93 7.69 -20.58
C VAL A 262 16.94 8.78 -21.65
N GLN A 263 17.74 9.81 -21.44
CA GLN A 263 17.86 10.93 -22.38
C GLN A 263 18.28 10.42 -23.77
N GLY A 264 17.61 10.92 -24.81
CA GLY A 264 17.85 10.50 -26.20
C GLY A 264 16.97 9.35 -26.71
N LYS A 265 16.09 8.78 -25.88
CA LYS A 265 15.12 7.74 -26.29
C LYS A 265 13.70 8.26 -26.62
N ASN A 266 13.55 9.50 -27.09
CA ASN A 266 12.27 10.07 -27.59
C ASN A 266 11.01 9.77 -26.75
N GLY A 267 11.09 9.88 -25.43
CA GLY A 267 9.93 9.67 -24.54
C GLY A 267 9.62 8.21 -24.20
N GLU A 268 10.38 7.25 -24.73
CA GLU A 268 10.29 5.85 -24.31
C GLU A 268 10.83 5.68 -22.89
N PHE A 269 10.13 4.89 -22.07
CA PHE A 269 10.55 4.58 -20.71
C PHE A 269 10.82 3.09 -20.54
N CYS A 270 11.67 2.76 -19.56
CA CYS A 270 11.97 1.39 -19.16
C CYS A 270 11.25 0.95 -17.88
N THR A 271 10.91 -0.33 -17.80
CA THR A 271 10.47 -0.97 -16.57
C THR A 271 11.66 -1.10 -15.63
N GLY A 272 11.52 -0.59 -14.41
CA GLY A 272 12.43 -0.79 -13.30
C GLY A 272 11.69 -1.35 -12.10
N MET A 273 12.43 -1.97 -11.18
CA MET A 273 11.93 -2.34 -9.86
C MET A 273 12.80 -1.77 -8.76
N LEU A 274 12.18 -1.04 -7.83
CA LEU A 274 12.76 -0.71 -6.54
C LEU A 274 13.01 -2.00 -5.78
N VAL A 275 14.25 -2.18 -5.34
CA VAL A 275 14.64 -3.34 -4.55
C VAL A 275 15.15 -2.90 -3.19
N ASN A 276 15.07 -3.82 -2.23
CA ASN A 276 15.66 -3.55 -0.94
C ASN A 276 17.13 -3.93 -1.02
N GLY A 277 18.01 -2.96 -0.75
CA GLY A 277 19.43 -3.22 -0.64
C GLY A 277 19.75 -3.96 0.67
N GLN A 278 20.74 -3.47 1.42
CA GLN A 278 21.10 -4.05 2.72
C GLN A 278 19.94 -3.97 3.73
N LYS A 279 19.72 -5.04 4.50
CA LYS A 279 18.72 -5.12 5.57
C LYS A 279 18.87 -3.91 6.52
N HIS A 280 17.74 -3.35 6.95
CA HIS A 280 17.61 -2.35 8.04
C HIS A 280 17.85 -0.86 7.71
N LYS A 281 17.63 -0.39 6.47
CA LYS A 281 17.65 1.06 6.15
C LYS A 281 16.24 1.59 5.82
N SER A 282 15.92 2.78 6.35
CA SER A 282 14.68 3.49 6.08
C SER A 282 14.71 4.13 4.68
N GLY A 283 14.45 3.32 3.65
CA GLY A 283 14.38 3.78 2.25
C GLY A 283 15.12 2.88 1.27
N SER A 284 14.61 2.82 0.02
CA SER A 284 15.28 2.10 -1.08
C SER A 284 16.17 3.07 -1.86
N ARG A 285 17.39 2.63 -2.20
CA ARG A 285 18.36 3.39 -3.01
C ARG A 285 18.69 2.68 -4.32
N GLU A 286 18.03 1.58 -4.61
CA GLU A 286 18.48 0.60 -5.58
C GLU A 286 17.31 0.22 -6.49
N VAL A 287 17.55 0.32 -7.79
CA VAL A 287 16.59 -0.05 -8.83
C VAL A 287 17.25 -1.03 -9.77
N TYR A 288 16.64 -2.20 -9.95
CA TYR A 288 17.04 -3.14 -10.98
C TYR A 288 16.27 -2.88 -12.28
N THR A 289 16.98 -2.95 -13.39
CA THR A 289 16.40 -2.89 -14.73
C THR A 289 17.23 -3.72 -15.71
N MET A 290 16.72 -3.85 -16.93
CA MET A 290 17.41 -4.55 -18.01
C MET A 290 18.58 -3.71 -18.55
N SER A 291 19.68 -4.35 -18.93
CA SER A 291 20.82 -3.68 -19.55
C SER A 291 20.50 -3.07 -20.91
N SER A 292 19.56 -3.65 -21.67
CA SER A 292 19.06 -3.07 -22.93
C SER A 292 18.40 -1.69 -22.73
N CYS A 293 17.95 -1.38 -21.51
CA CYS A 293 17.49 -0.05 -21.17
C CYS A 293 18.64 0.97 -21.13
N VAL A 294 19.79 0.58 -20.57
CA VAL A 294 20.90 1.46 -20.21
C VAL A 294 22.17 0.97 -20.90
N SER A 295 22.44 1.53 -22.08
CA SER A 295 23.63 1.18 -22.88
C SER A 295 24.93 1.44 -22.10
N GLU A 296 26.03 0.81 -22.49
CA GLU A 296 27.34 1.05 -21.86
C GLU A 296 27.79 2.52 -21.91
N LYS A 297 27.35 3.25 -22.95
CA LYS A 297 27.67 4.67 -23.16
C LYS A 297 26.79 5.61 -22.33
N THR A 298 25.68 5.12 -21.79
CA THR A 298 24.73 5.94 -21.04
C THR A 298 25.34 6.36 -19.71
N LYS A 299 25.38 7.67 -19.44
CA LYS A 299 25.88 8.21 -18.17
C LYS A 299 24.75 8.21 -17.14
N SER A 300 25.10 8.14 -15.85
CA SER A 300 24.09 8.20 -14.77
C SER A 300 23.31 9.52 -14.74
N SER A 301 23.92 10.62 -15.21
CA SER A 301 23.27 11.93 -15.38
C SER A 301 22.09 11.91 -16.36
N ASP A 302 22.11 10.96 -17.29
CA ASP A 302 21.18 10.91 -18.41
C ASP A 302 19.94 10.06 -18.07
N ILE A 303 19.87 9.55 -16.84
CA ILE A 303 18.85 8.62 -16.37
C ILE A 303 18.03 9.27 -15.26
N MET A 304 16.71 9.24 -15.44
CA MET A 304 15.73 9.66 -14.46
C MET A 304 14.80 8.50 -14.12
N VAL A 305 14.63 8.22 -12.83
CA VAL A 305 13.68 7.22 -12.33
C VAL A 305 12.43 7.93 -11.81
N SER A 306 11.30 7.71 -12.46
CA SER A 306 9.99 8.18 -12.05
C SER A 306 9.28 7.11 -11.20
N TYR A 307 8.81 7.51 -10.03
CA TYR A 307 8.12 6.64 -9.08
C TYR A 307 6.89 7.34 -8.52
N LYS A 308 5.88 6.55 -8.14
CA LYS A 308 4.61 7.08 -7.67
C LYS A 308 4.73 7.52 -6.21
N ILE A 309 4.15 8.68 -5.88
CA ILE A 309 4.14 9.25 -4.51
C ILE A 309 2.73 9.53 -3.99
N GLY A 310 1.72 9.41 -4.83
CA GLY A 310 0.31 9.60 -4.51
C GLY A 310 -0.59 9.07 -5.62
N PRO A 311 -1.92 9.13 -5.47
CA PRO A 311 -2.87 8.51 -6.41
C PRO A 311 -2.69 8.90 -7.87
N MET A 312 -2.31 10.16 -8.13
CA MET A 312 -2.11 10.71 -9.48
C MET A 312 -0.79 11.50 -9.56
N THR A 313 0.14 11.29 -8.63
CA THR A 313 1.35 12.11 -8.50
C THR A 313 2.62 11.26 -8.52
N TYR A 314 3.62 11.76 -9.25
CA TYR A 314 4.92 11.11 -9.45
C TYR A 314 6.05 12.04 -9.05
N ALA A 315 7.14 11.45 -8.58
CA ALA A 315 8.39 12.13 -8.34
C ALA A 315 9.49 11.52 -9.19
N ASN A 316 10.47 12.36 -9.55
CA ASN A 316 11.61 11.95 -10.36
C ASN A 316 12.87 11.92 -9.48
N MET A 317 13.66 10.85 -9.60
CA MET A 317 14.89 10.62 -8.87
C MET A 317 16.06 10.43 -9.84
N SER A 318 17.12 11.21 -9.67
CA SER A 318 18.34 11.06 -10.46
C SER A 318 19.17 9.86 -9.98
N VAL A 319 19.90 9.26 -10.93
CA VAL A 319 20.83 8.16 -10.66
C VAL A 319 22.22 8.72 -10.29
N ALA A 320 22.84 8.15 -9.26
CA ALA A 320 24.20 8.46 -8.84
C ALA A 320 25.21 7.64 -9.64
N SER A 321 25.01 6.32 -9.72
CA SER A 321 25.91 5.40 -10.39
C SER A 321 25.17 4.23 -11.00
N ILE A 322 25.78 3.63 -12.02
CA ILE A 322 25.28 2.45 -12.73
C ILE A 322 26.24 1.30 -12.44
N GLU A 323 25.74 0.22 -11.85
CA GLU A 323 26.49 -0.99 -11.56
C GLU A 323 26.08 -2.10 -12.54
N ARG A 324 27.07 -2.74 -13.15
CA ARG A 324 26.89 -3.81 -14.15
C ARG A 324 27.58 -5.08 -13.63
N PHE A 325 26.92 -6.21 -13.81
CA PHE A 325 27.39 -7.49 -13.29
C PHE A 325 28.04 -8.32 -14.40
N SER A 326 29.30 -8.72 -14.20
CA SER A 326 30.04 -9.54 -15.19
C SER A 326 29.39 -10.91 -15.42
N ASN A 327 28.81 -11.50 -14.37
CA ASN A 327 28.13 -12.79 -14.40
C ASN A 327 26.62 -12.69 -14.74
N LYS A 328 26.06 -11.47 -14.84
CA LYS A 328 24.64 -11.21 -15.19
C LYS A 328 24.54 -10.00 -16.13
N PRO A 329 25.05 -10.09 -17.37
CA PRO A 329 25.20 -8.94 -18.28
C PRO A 329 23.86 -8.33 -18.75
N ALA A 330 22.76 -9.08 -18.60
CA ALA A 330 21.41 -8.62 -18.88
C ALA A 330 20.86 -7.64 -17.82
N VAL A 331 21.53 -7.55 -16.68
CA VAL A 331 21.00 -6.89 -15.48
C VAL A 331 21.85 -5.69 -15.12
N VAL A 332 21.19 -4.57 -14.82
CA VAL A 332 21.84 -3.35 -14.36
C VAL A 332 21.19 -2.91 -13.05
N LEU A 333 22.04 -2.52 -12.11
CA LEU A 333 21.64 -1.89 -10.86
C LEU A 333 21.89 -0.38 -10.94
N LEU A 334 20.83 0.39 -10.80
CA LEU A 334 20.89 1.85 -10.69
C LEU A 334 20.88 2.23 -9.21
N LYS A 335 21.94 2.93 -8.77
CA LYS A 335 22.00 3.53 -7.42
C LYS A 335 21.46 4.94 -7.47
N LEU A 336 20.41 5.22 -6.72
CA LEU A 336 19.75 6.52 -6.66
C LEU A 336 20.56 7.52 -5.83
N LYS A 337 20.56 8.81 -6.20
CA LYS A 337 21.24 9.87 -5.42
C LYS A 337 20.72 9.94 -3.98
N HIS A 338 19.41 9.91 -3.81
CA HIS A 338 18.75 9.93 -2.51
C HIS A 338 17.87 8.69 -2.32
N PRO A 339 17.69 8.22 -1.07
CA PRO A 339 16.76 7.14 -0.79
C PRO A 339 15.32 7.59 -1.08
N ILE A 340 14.58 6.73 -1.77
CA ILE A 340 13.13 6.83 -1.87
C ILE A 340 12.54 6.34 -0.55
N MET A 341 11.75 7.22 0.07
CA MET A 341 11.04 6.90 1.31
C MET A 341 9.97 5.85 1.02
N ILE A 342 9.95 4.80 1.86
CA ILE A 342 8.98 3.71 1.74
C ILE A 342 7.57 4.27 2.04
N SER A 343 6.62 3.98 1.15
CA SER A 343 5.22 4.39 1.25
C SER A 343 4.29 3.35 0.61
N LEU A 344 2.99 3.64 0.53
CA LEU A 344 2.04 2.86 -0.28
C LEU A 344 2.46 2.75 -1.73
N TYR A 345 2.90 3.87 -2.30
CA TYR A 345 3.08 4.05 -3.73
C TYR A 345 4.49 3.68 -4.19
N ALA A 346 5.44 3.66 -3.26
CA ALA A 346 6.84 3.36 -3.52
C ALA A 346 7.44 2.53 -2.39
N ARG A 347 7.64 1.23 -2.62
CA ARG A 347 8.32 0.34 -1.66
C ARG A 347 9.03 -0.79 -2.39
N PRO A 348 10.13 -1.32 -1.83
CA PRO A 348 10.95 -2.29 -2.54
C PRO A 348 10.32 -3.68 -2.62
N ILE A 349 10.54 -4.37 -3.74
CA ILE A 349 10.34 -5.83 -3.85
C ILE A 349 11.46 -6.58 -3.13
N CYS A 350 11.19 -7.80 -2.67
CA CYS A 350 12.23 -8.62 -2.07
C CYS A 350 13.19 -9.17 -3.13
N MET A 351 14.47 -9.20 -2.77
CA MET A 351 15.51 -9.92 -3.52
C MET A 351 15.61 -11.35 -3.00
N ILE A 352 15.84 -12.30 -3.89
CA ILE A 352 16.20 -13.67 -3.54
C ILE A 352 17.66 -13.66 -3.08
N LYS A 353 17.93 -14.20 -1.90
CA LYS A 353 19.30 -14.45 -1.42
C LYS A 353 19.39 -15.93 -1.09
N ASP A 354 19.55 -16.73 -2.15
CA ASP A 354 19.79 -18.18 -2.15
C ASP A 354 18.77 -19.07 -1.41
N GLU A 355 18.49 -20.21 -2.03
CA GLU A 355 17.38 -21.16 -1.80
C GLU A 355 15.99 -20.65 -2.26
N TYR A 356 15.44 -21.35 -3.26
CA TYR A 356 14.17 -21.06 -3.94
C TYR A 356 12.97 -21.17 -2.98
N HIS A 357 12.76 -20.14 -2.16
CA HIS A 357 11.63 -20.06 -1.24
C HIS A 357 10.34 -19.57 -1.92
N PHE A 358 10.08 -19.95 -3.17
CA PHE A 358 8.89 -19.54 -3.92
C PHE A 358 8.28 -20.68 -4.74
N SER A 359 7.02 -20.53 -5.14
CA SER A 359 6.37 -21.49 -6.05
C SER A 359 6.51 -21.00 -7.49
N THR A 360 7.00 -21.84 -8.40
CA THR A 360 7.00 -21.53 -9.84
C THR A 360 5.58 -21.30 -10.37
N TYR A 361 4.59 -22.02 -9.82
CA TYR A 361 3.15 -21.79 -10.05
C TYR A 361 2.63 -20.47 -9.49
N SER A 362 3.46 -19.73 -8.74
CA SER A 362 3.12 -18.42 -8.19
C SER A 362 3.83 -17.25 -8.87
N CYS A 363 4.51 -17.52 -9.98
CA CYS A 363 5.27 -16.52 -10.70
C CYS A 363 4.47 -15.87 -11.82
N GLU A 364 4.74 -14.61 -12.08
CA GLU A 364 4.10 -13.79 -13.11
C GLU A 364 5.14 -12.94 -13.84
N LEU A 365 4.83 -12.59 -15.09
CA LEU A 365 5.56 -11.56 -15.82
C LEU A 365 4.94 -10.20 -15.53
N LEU A 366 5.72 -9.28 -14.97
CA LEU A 366 5.29 -7.93 -14.70
C LEU A 366 6.02 -6.93 -15.62
N SER A 367 5.29 -5.94 -16.11
CA SER A 367 5.82 -4.81 -16.89
C SER A 367 5.04 -3.54 -16.61
N LEU A 368 5.65 -2.39 -16.89
CA LEU A 368 4.97 -1.10 -16.89
C LEU A 368 4.44 -0.78 -18.28
N THR A 369 3.25 -0.19 -18.30
CA THR A 369 2.67 0.46 -19.47
C THR A 369 2.07 1.80 -19.08
N TYR A 370 1.93 2.72 -20.03
CA TYR A 370 1.26 3.99 -19.82
C TYR A 370 -0.08 3.96 -20.55
N LYS A 371 -1.19 4.07 -19.81
CA LYS A 371 -2.54 3.94 -20.36
C LYS A 371 -3.54 4.77 -19.56
N ASP A 372 -4.45 5.43 -20.26
CA ASP A 372 -5.50 6.28 -19.66
C ASP A 372 -4.93 7.39 -18.76
N GLY A 373 -3.79 7.97 -19.14
CA GLY A 373 -3.15 9.08 -18.41
C GLY A 373 -2.43 8.70 -17.12
N ASP A 374 -2.24 7.41 -16.84
CA ASP A 374 -1.46 6.92 -15.70
C ASP A 374 -0.60 5.69 -16.07
N PHE A 375 0.41 5.39 -15.26
CA PHE A 375 1.11 4.12 -15.35
C PHE A 375 0.25 2.99 -14.79
N LYS A 376 0.28 1.85 -15.48
CA LYS A 376 -0.37 0.61 -15.06
C LYS A 376 0.65 -0.51 -15.06
N ALA A 377 0.51 -1.43 -14.10
CA ALA A 377 1.28 -2.66 -14.11
C ALA A 377 0.50 -3.71 -14.91
N LYS A 378 1.19 -4.31 -15.88
CA LYS A 378 0.65 -5.39 -16.70
C LYS A 378 1.22 -6.71 -16.19
N ALA A 379 0.34 -7.57 -15.67
CA ALA A 379 0.67 -8.86 -15.07
C ALA A 379 0.22 -10.01 -15.98
N ASN A 380 1.20 -10.67 -16.59
CA ASN A 380 0.99 -11.69 -17.59
C ASN A 380 1.33 -13.09 -17.07
N VAL A 381 0.55 -14.07 -17.52
CA VAL A 381 0.88 -15.49 -17.33
C VAL A 381 1.87 -15.89 -18.42
N TYR A 382 2.82 -16.73 -18.05
CA TYR A 382 3.78 -17.27 -18.98
C TYR A 382 3.78 -18.80 -18.95
N ASP A 383 4.20 -19.38 -20.06
CA ASP A 383 4.55 -20.78 -20.18
C ASP A 383 6.06 -20.91 -20.25
N SER A 384 6.62 -21.79 -19.43
CA SER A 384 8.03 -22.14 -19.45
C SER A 384 8.27 -23.62 -19.75
N TRP A 385 7.21 -24.42 -19.93
CA TRP A 385 7.33 -25.84 -20.19
C TRP A 385 8.00 -26.08 -21.54
N GLU A 386 9.11 -26.83 -21.56
CA GLU A 386 9.87 -27.16 -22.78
C GLU A 386 10.30 -25.94 -23.63
N MET A 387 10.26 -24.73 -23.08
CA MET A 387 10.60 -23.52 -23.84
C MET A 387 12.10 -23.39 -24.11
N HIS A 388 12.94 -24.14 -23.38
CA HIS A 388 14.40 -24.13 -23.54
C HIS A 388 14.82 -24.31 -25.00
N TYR A 389 14.36 -25.37 -25.68
CA TYR A 389 14.71 -25.64 -27.07
C TYR A 389 14.24 -24.55 -28.04
N LYS A 390 13.09 -23.93 -27.76
CA LYS A 390 12.61 -22.79 -28.57
C LYS A 390 13.53 -21.58 -28.44
N CYS A 391 13.95 -21.25 -27.21
CA CYS A 391 14.93 -20.18 -26.99
C CYS A 391 16.31 -20.52 -27.59
N VAL A 392 16.76 -21.78 -27.53
CA VAL A 392 18.00 -22.22 -28.18
C VAL A 392 17.92 -21.96 -29.68
N ASN A 393 16.83 -22.39 -30.33
CA ASN A 393 16.68 -22.22 -31.78
C ASN A 393 16.58 -20.75 -32.17
N GLU A 394 15.81 -19.95 -31.42
CA GLU A 394 15.55 -18.56 -31.77
C GLU A 394 16.74 -17.64 -31.48
N PHE A 395 17.37 -17.78 -30.31
CA PHE A 395 18.43 -16.88 -29.86
C PHE A 395 19.83 -17.46 -30.06
N SER A 396 19.95 -18.73 -30.44
CA SER A 396 21.20 -19.41 -30.80
C SER A 396 22.29 -19.22 -29.72
N SER A 397 23.51 -18.85 -30.12
CA SER A 397 24.64 -18.63 -29.23
C SER A 397 24.45 -17.52 -28.19
N LYS A 398 23.48 -16.62 -28.36
CA LYS A 398 23.15 -15.59 -27.36
C LYS A 398 22.40 -16.17 -26.15
N TYR A 399 21.83 -17.38 -26.29
CA TYR A 399 21.13 -18.10 -25.23
C TYR A 399 22.04 -19.12 -24.52
N VAL A 400 22.79 -19.91 -25.30
CA VAL A 400 23.66 -20.99 -24.78
C VAL A 400 24.88 -20.38 -24.07
N GLY A 401 24.91 -20.47 -22.74
CA GLY A 401 25.98 -19.91 -21.88
C GLY A 401 25.54 -18.83 -20.89
N SER A 402 24.26 -18.45 -20.92
CA SER A 402 23.77 -17.30 -20.17
C SER A 402 23.04 -17.61 -18.86
N GLY A 403 22.84 -18.90 -18.51
CA GLY A 403 22.08 -19.30 -17.31
C GLY A 403 20.63 -18.79 -17.29
N ASN A 404 20.08 -18.44 -18.47
CA ASN A 404 18.80 -17.74 -18.59
C ASN A 404 17.59 -18.69 -18.63
N PHE A 405 16.58 -18.37 -17.84
CA PHE A 405 15.26 -18.98 -17.88
C PHE A 405 14.52 -18.56 -19.16
N CYS A 406 13.86 -19.50 -19.83
CA CYS A 406 13.07 -19.20 -21.03
C CYS A 406 11.58 -19.26 -20.72
N ALA A 407 10.85 -18.24 -21.14
CA ALA A 407 9.40 -18.18 -20.97
C ALA A 407 8.72 -17.51 -22.16
N LYS A 408 7.56 -18.04 -22.52
CA LYS A 408 6.65 -17.50 -23.52
C LYS A 408 5.47 -16.84 -22.81
N ASP A 409 5.23 -15.58 -23.12
CA ASP A 409 4.03 -14.89 -22.69
C ASP A 409 2.78 -15.44 -23.40
N LEU A 410 1.79 -15.84 -22.60
CA LEU A 410 0.55 -16.45 -23.07
C LEU A 410 -0.54 -15.43 -23.40
N ASP A 411 -0.41 -14.20 -22.93
CA ASP A 411 -1.41 -13.17 -23.22
C ASP A 411 -1.19 -12.60 -24.64
N LYS A 412 -2.29 -12.42 -25.39
CA LYS A 412 -2.24 -11.89 -26.77
C LYS A 412 -1.60 -10.49 -26.73
N ASP A 413 -0.55 -10.28 -27.51
CA ASP A 413 -0.05 -8.94 -27.81
C ASP A 413 -1.16 -8.24 -28.61
N ILE A 414 -1.94 -7.39 -27.94
CA ILE A 414 -2.79 -6.43 -28.64
C ILE A 414 -1.81 -5.46 -29.29
N ASN A 415 -1.67 -5.59 -30.60
CA ASN A 415 -0.90 -4.72 -31.47
C ASN A 415 -1.41 -3.27 -31.37
N SER A 416 -1.03 -2.51 -30.34
CA SER A 416 -1.17 -1.04 -30.34
C SER A 416 -0.65 -0.29 -29.11
N ASP A 417 -0.16 -0.92 -28.04
CA ASP A 417 0.22 -0.13 -26.86
C ASP A 417 1.69 0.30 -26.95
N HIS A 418 1.87 1.61 -27.15
CA HIS A 418 3.15 2.29 -27.14
C HIS A 418 4.03 1.80 -25.96
N THR A 419 5.14 1.15 -26.31
CA THR A 419 6.36 1.01 -25.50
C THR A 419 6.23 0.22 -24.19
N SER A 420 6.01 -1.09 -24.29
CA SER A 420 6.39 -2.02 -23.20
C SER A 420 7.91 -2.20 -23.20
N SER A 421 8.55 -1.61 -22.21
CA SER A 421 9.90 -1.93 -21.82
C SER A 421 9.94 -3.19 -20.96
N GLY A 422 10.95 -4.02 -21.22
CA GLY A 422 10.89 -5.46 -20.98
C GLY A 422 10.56 -5.93 -19.56
N ARG A 423 10.23 -7.21 -19.52
CA ARG A 423 9.44 -7.85 -18.48
C ARG A 423 10.32 -8.35 -17.34
N MET A 424 9.74 -8.44 -16.15
CA MET A 424 10.40 -9.01 -14.98
C MET A 424 9.57 -10.17 -14.45
N ILE A 425 10.23 -11.22 -13.96
CA ILE A 425 9.57 -12.33 -13.30
C ILE A 425 9.50 -12.02 -11.81
N ILE A 426 8.29 -12.01 -11.27
CA ILE A 426 8.06 -11.92 -9.83
C ILE A 426 7.40 -13.20 -9.33
N CYS A 427 7.69 -13.62 -8.11
CA CYS A 427 7.16 -14.86 -7.54
C CYS A 427 6.70 -14.69 -6.09
N GLY A 428 5.63 -15.41 -5.72
CA GLY A 428 5.16 -15.48 -4.34
C GLY A 428 6.03 -16.37 -3.44
N GLY A 429 6.35 -15.87 -2.24
CA GLY A 429 7.10 -16.59 -1.22
C GLY A 429 6.33 -17.78 -0.64
N LYS A 430 7.08 -18.79 -0.17
CA LYS A 430 6.60 -20.00 0.51
C LYS A 430 6.90 -19.96 2.01
N GLY A 431 6.15 -20.75 2.79
CA GLY A 431 6.39 -20.94 4.22
C GLY A 431 6.36 -19.62 5.01
N ASN A 432 7.44 -19.33 5.75
CA ASN A 432 7.58 -18.10 6.54
C ASN A 432 7.66 -16.82 5.69
N HIS A 433 7.79 -16.95 4.37
CA HIS A 433 7.77 -15.85 3.40
C HIS A 433 6.44 -15.72 2.65
N GLY A 434 5.41 -16.47 3.07
CA GLY A 434 4.05 -16.34 2.52
C GLY A 434 3.54 -14.90 2.62
N GLY A 435 2.90 -14.43 1.55
CA GLY A 435 2.41 -13.05 1.43
C GLY A 435 3.46 -12.01 0.98
N ARG A 436 4.67 -12.45 0.59
CA ARG A 436 5.70 -11.58 -0.01
C ARG A 436 5.97 -11.94 -1.46
N LEU A 437 6.28 -10.94 -2.28
CA LEU A 437 6.70 -11.06 -3.67
C LEU A 437 8.20 -10.81 -3.80
N PHE A 438 8.84 -11.63 -4.62
CA PHE A 438 10.27 -11.64 -4.87
C PHE A 438 10.54 -11.37 -6.34
N LEU A 439 11.55 -10.55 -6.64
CA LEU A 439 12.09 -10.42 -7.98
C LEU A 439 12.91 -11.67 -8.29
N ALA A 440 12.42 -12.49 -9.21
CA ALA A 440 13.03 -13.75 -9.59
C ALA A 440 13.88 -13.67 -10.85
N GLY A 441 13.53 -12.81 -11.80
CA GLY A 441 14.32 -12.65 -13.01
C GLY A 441 14.01 -11.38 -13.79
N ILE A 442 14.95 -10.99 -14.65
CA ILE A 442 14.86 -9.78 -15.47
C ILE A 442 15.06 -10.17 -16.93
N GLN A 443 14.20 -9.67 -17.82
CA GLN A 443 14.27 -10.01 -19.25
C GLN A 443 15.61 -9.56 -19.86
N HIS A 444 16.19 -10.46 -20.64
CA HIS A 444 17.42 -10.25 -21.38
C HIS A 444 17.14 -10.10 -22.88
N LEU A 445 16.62 -11.15 -23.51
CA LEU A 445 16.28 -11.18 -24.94
C LEU A 445 14.77 -11.34 -25.12
N LYS A 446 14.23 -10.79 -26.20
CA LYS A 446 12.82 -10.90 -26.57
C LYS A 446 12.68 -11.06 -28.08
N GLN A 447 11.76 -11.93 -28.50
CA GLN A 447 11.26 -11.99 -29.86
C GLN A 447 9.78 -12.41 -29.86
N GLY A 448 8.91 -11.52 -30.34
CA GLY A 448 7.47 -11.67 -30.17
C GLY A 448 7.12 -11.91 -28.69
N ASN A 449 6.38 -12.98 -28.41
CA ASN A 449 6.00 -13.37 -27.06
C ASN A 449 7.07 -14.20 -26.32
N LEU A 450 8.14 -14.62 -26.99
CA LEU A 450 9.21 -15.42 -26.38
C LEU A 450 10.26 -14.50 -25.75
N GLY A 451 10.67 -14.83 -24.53
CA GLY A 451 11.70 -14.07 -23.81
C GLY A 451 12.64 -14.97 -23.02
N THR A 452 13.86 -14.49 -22.85
CA THR A 452 14.85 -15.07 -21.92
C THR A 452 15.01 -14.15 -20.73
N TYR A 453 15.25 -14.72 -19.56
CA TYR A 453 15.28 -14.01 -18.28
C TYR A 453 16.50 -14.44 -17.49
N THR A 454 17.28 -13.46 -17.04
CA THR A 454 18.39 -13.70 -16.11
C THR A 454 17.83 -13.79 -14.70
N MET A 455 18.01 -14.94 -14.05
CA MET A 455 17.52 -15.17 -12.70
C MET A 455 18.38 -14.42 -11.66
N MET A 456 17.74 -13.89 -10.62
CA MET A 456 18.38 -13.00 -9.63
C MET A 456 19.02 -13.72 -8.45
#